data_AF-A9KLP1-F1
#
_entry.id   AF-A9KLP1-F1
#
_cell.length_a   1.000
_cell.length_b   1.000
_cell.length_c   1.000
_cell.angle_alpha   90.00
_cell.angle_beta   90.00
_cell.angle_gamma   90.00
#
_symmetry.space_group_name_H-M   'P 1'
#
loop_
_entity.id
_entity.type
_entity.pdbx_description
1 polymer ?
#
loop_
_entity_poly.entity_id
_entity_poly.type
_entity_poly.pdbx_seq_one_letter_code
_entity_poly.pdbx_strand_id
1 'polypeptide(L)' 'MKNRLEEIRKLHGIKQEELANILEVSRQTIGSLENGRYNPSILLAFKIARYFNMRIEDIFIYEDEV' A
#
# COMPACT_ATOMS: atom_id res chain seq x y z
N MET A 1 8.73 -0.62 7.71
CA MET A 1 8.63 -1.64 6.63
C MET A 1 8.85 -0.98 5.29
N LYS A 2 9.72 -1.55 4.46
CA LYS A 2 9.91 -1.10 3.09
C LYS A 2 8.69 -1.51 2.25
N ASN A 3 8.23 -0.65 1.35
CA ASN A 3 7.09 -0.96 0.49
C ASN A 3 7.23 -0.30 -0.88
N ARG A 4 6.49 -0.82 -1.86
CA ARG A 4 6.46 -0.37 -3.26
C ARG A 4 5.13 0.26 -3.64
N LEU A 5 4.29 0.62 -2.66
CA LEU A 5 2.92 1.05 -2.92
C LEU A 5 2.87 2.29 -3.80
N GLU A 6 3.74 3.28 -3.57
CA GLU A 6 3.76 4.51 -4.36
C GLU A 6 4.13 4.23 -5.83
N GLU A 7 5.15 3.40 -6.05
CA GLU A 7 5.60 2.98 -7.38
C GLU A 7 4.46 2.28 -8.12
N ILE A 8 3.85 1.28 -7.49
CA ILE A 8 2.75 0.49 -8.07
C ILE A 8 1.55 1.38 -8.38
N ARG A 9 1.17 2.27 -7.46
CA ARG A 9 0.05 3.20 -7.67
C ARG A 9 0.33 4.13 -8.87
N LYS A 10 1.54 4.68 -8.97
CA LYS A 10 1.93 5.56 -10.09
C LYS A 10 1.96 4.82 -11.42
N LEU A 11 2.44 3.57 -11.46
CA LEU A 11 2.43 2.73 -12.66
C LEU A 11 1.00 2.50 -13.20
N HIS A 12 0.00 2.46 -12.32
CA HIS A 12 -1.40 2.33 -12.68
C HIS A 12 -2.10 3.68 -12.93
N GLY A 13 -1.39 4.82 -12.83
CA GLY A 13 -1.96 6.16 -13.07
C GLY A 13 -2.94 6.64 -12.00
N ILE A 14 -2.96 6.00 -10.82
CA ILE A 14 -3.95 6.24 -9.77
C ILE A 14 -3.47 7.34 -8.82
N LYS A 15 -4.37 8.20 -8.34
CA LYS A 15 -4.05 9.21 -7.30
C LYS A 15 -4.18 8.62 -5.89
N GLN A 16 -3.47 9.18 -4.91
CA GLN A 16 -3.61 8.74 -3.51
C GLN A 16 -5.05 8.81 -3.02
N GLU A 17 -5.78 9.88 -3.39
CA GLU A 17 -7.19 10.09 -3.04
C GLU A 17 -8.09 8.98 -3.59
N GLU A 18 -7.87 8.60 -4.84
CA GLU A 18 -8.62 7.54 -5.51
C GLU A 18 -8.40 6.18 -4.85
N LEU A 19 -7.13 5.83 -4.59
CA LEU A 19 -6.81 4.60 -3.87
C LEU A 19 -7.38 4.60 -2.46
N ALA A 20 -7.37 5.75 -1.77
CA ALA A 20 -7.93 5.90 -0.43
C ALA A 20 -9.44 5.64 -0.42
N ASN A 21 -10.16 6.23 -1.38
CA ASN A 21 -11.60 6.03 -1.56
C ASN A 21 -11.95 4.56 -1.84
N ILE A 22 -11.19 3.89 -2.72
CA ILE A 22 -11.41 2.48 -3.06
C ILE A 22 -11.18 1.56 -1.85
N LEU A 23 -10.17 1.87 -1.03
CA LEU A 23 -9.81 1.06 0.13
C LEU A 23 -10.59 1.44 1.40
N GLU A 24 -11.43 2.48 1.32
CA GLU A 24 -12.22 3.05 2.42
C GLU A 24 -11.32 3.52 3.59
N VAL A 25 -10.25 4.23 3.25
CA VAL A 25 -9.33 4.83 4.23
C VAL A 25 -9.11 6.30 3.90
N SER A 26 -8.48 7.05 4.81
CA SER A 26 -8.12 8.45 4.53
C SER A 26 -6.97 8.52 3.51
N ARG A 27 -6.91 9.62 2.73
CA ARG A 27 -5.75 9.92 1.89
C ARG A 27 -4.45 9.96 2.69
N GLN A 28 -4.49 10.45 3.93
CA GLN A 28 -3.35 10.47 4.83
C GLN A 28 -2.86 9.06 5.17
N THR A 29 -3.76 8.08 5.29
CA THR A 29 -3.39 6.67 5.50
C THR A 29 -2.54 6.16 4.34
N ILE A 30 -2.97 6.40 3.09
CA ILE A 30 -2.19 6.02 1.89
C ILE A 30 -0.84 6.74 1.88
N GLY A 31 -0.82 8.05 2.12
CA GLY A 31 0.43 8.81 2.16
C GLY A 31 1.40 8.35 3.25
N SER A 32 0.91 8.02 4.45
CA SER A 32 1.76 7.48 5.53
C SER A 32 2.29 6.09 5.22
N LEU A 33 1.50 5.25 4.54
CA LEU A 33 1.91 3.94 4.04
C LEU A 33 3.03 4.06 3.02
N GLU A 34 2.83 4.88 1.98
CA GLU A 34 3.81 5.10 0.90
C GLU A 34 5.15 5.60 1.45
N ASN A 35 5.12 6.49 2.45
CA ASN A 35 6.33 7.02 3.08
C ASN A 35 6.90 6.09 4.19
N GLY A 36 6.36 4.89 4.38
CA GLY A 36 6.85 3.93 5.38
C GLY A 36 6.63 4.34 6.83
N ARG A 37 5.82 5.38 7.10
CA ARG A 37 5.49 5.88 8.44
C ARG A 37 4.41 5.06 9.15
N TYR A 38 3.77 4.14 8.42
CA TYR A 38 2.67 3.33 8.91
C TYR A 38 2.77 1.93 8.32
N ASN A 39 2.73 0.91 9.19
CA ASN A 39 2.56 -0.47 8.76
C ASN A 39 1.04 -0.72 8.59
N PRO A 40 0.59 -1.23 7.43
CA PRO A 40 -0.81 -1.56 7.21
C PRO A 40 -1.26 -2.65 8.19
N SER A 41 -2.53 -2.59 8.57
CA SER A 41 -3.18 -3.77 9.14
C SER A 41 -3.21 -4.91 8.11
N ILE A 42 -3.31 -6.16 8.58
CA ILE A 42 -3.41 -7.32 7.70
C ILE A 42 -4.56 -7.19 6.69
N LEU A 43 -5.70 -6.64 7.13
CA LEU A 43 -6.86 -6.41 6.27
C LEU A 43 -6.56 -5.39 5.15
N LEU A 44 -5.88 -4.29 5.48
CA LEU A 44 -5.50 -3.28 4.51
C LEU A 44 -4.48 -3.81 3.51
N ALA A 45 -3.51 -4.61 3.97
CA ALA A 45 -2.55 -5.29 3.10
C ALA A 45 -3.27 -6.21 2.09
N PHE A 46 -4.24 -7.01 2.55
CA PHE A 46 -5.06 -7.85 1.66
C PHE A 46 -5.91 -7.03 0.69
N LYS A 47 -6.55 -5.93 1.13
CA LYS A 47 -7.33 -5.05 0.24
C LYS A 47 -6.44 -4.48 -0.88
N ILE A 48 -5.25 -4.00 -0.54
CA ILE A 48 -4.27 -3.44 -1.50
C ILE A 48 -3.78 -4.53 -2.47
N ALA A 49 -3.40 -5.70 -1.95
CA ALA A 49 -2.95 -6.83 -2.75
C ALA A 49 -4.00 -7.27 -3.77
N ARG A 50 -5.26 -7.42 -3.33
CA ARG A 50 -6.38 -7.75 -4.22
C ARG A 50 -6.63 -6.68 -5.27
N TYR A 51 -6.58 -5.40 -4.88
CA TYR A 51 -6.82 -4.29 -5.79
C TYR A 51 -5.83 -4.28 -6.96
N PHE A 52 -4.54 -4.50 -6.68
CA PHE A 52 -3.50 -4.54 -7.71
C PHE A 52 -3.31 -5.94 -8.34
N ASN A 53 -4.07 -6.95 -7.89
CA ASN A 53 -3.88 -8.35 -8.29
C ASN A 53 -2.42 -8.83 -8.11
N MET A 54 -1.83 -8.50 -6.96
CA MET A 54 -0.46 -8.83 -6.57
C MET A 54 -0.46 -9.57 -5.24
N ARG A 55 0.65 -10.23 -4.90
CA ARG A 55 0.82 -10.79 -3.56
C ARG A 55 1.20 -9.68 -2.58
N ILE A 56 0.94 -9.90 -1.28
CA ILE A 56 1.28 -8.92 -0.24
C ILE A 56 2.78 -8.64 -0.26
N GLU A 57 3.60 -9.69 -0.42
CA GLU A 57 5.06 -9.66 -0.40
C GLU A 57 5.66 -8.91 -1.61
N ASP A 58 4.91 -8.80 -2.71
CA ASP A 58 5.34 -8.02 -3.88
C ASP A 58 5.18 -6.50 -3.65
N ILE A 59 4.34 -6.11 -2.68
CA ILE A 59 4.02 -4.72 -2.34
C ILE A 59 4.73 -4.29 -1.04
N PHE A 60 4.73 -5.15 -0.03
CA PHE A 60 5.24 -4.90 1.31
C PHE A 60 6.41 -5.83 1.61
N ILE A 61 7.60 -5.25 1.68
CA ILE A 61 8.85 -5.97 1.85
C ILE A 61 9.15 -6.01 3.34
N TYR A 62 8.92 -7.18 3.94
CA TYR A 62 9.37 -7.47 5.28
C TYR A 62 10.87 -7.78 5.21
N GLU A 63 11.70 -6.90 5.75
CA GLU A 63 13.11 -7.17 5.98
C GLU A 63 13.20 -7.83 7.35
N ASP A 64 13.46 -9.14 7.40
CA ASP A 64 13.86 -9.80 8.65
C ASP A 64 15.15 -9.10 9.12
N GLU A 65 15.16 -8.57 10.34
CA GLU A 65 16.40 -8.23 11.03
C GLU A 65 17.11 -9.56 11.33
N VAL A 66 18.00 -9.97 10.44
CA VAL A 66 18.97 -11.05 10.69
C VAL A 66 20.03 -10.57 11.66
#